data_AF-A0A0Q6PXB3-F1
#
_entry.id   AF-A0A0Q6PXB3-F1
#
_cell.length_a   1.000
_cell.length_b   1.000
_cell.length_c   1.000
_cell.angle_alpha   90.00
_cell.angle_beta   90.00
_cell.angle_gamma   90.00
#
_symmetry.space_group_name_H-M   'P 1'
#
loop_
_entity.id
_entity.type
_entity.pdbx_description
1 polymer ?
#
loop_
_entity_poly.entity_id
_entity_poly.type
_entity_poly.pdbx_seq_one_letter_code
_entity_poly.pdbx_strand_id
1 'polypeptide(L)'
;MTQHEVRYDALEVHVDLEEATVLAGRAQFHRTRGRLTATTFQYDRSYLAHPAAYEIDPALRLVSGTQHTPGLPGGFADSAPDRWGRNLIKKRERGLARQESRRARELDDVDFLTGVGDITRQGALRFRADADPAAVFLDPDHAVPRLIHLPELLHAADTAQPEIPAMAATKQ
;
A
#
# COMPACT_ATOMS: atom_id res chain seq x y z
N MET A 1 14.38 17.24 7.55
CA MET A 1 14.89 16.08 6.79
C MET A 1 13.89 15.81 5.68
N THR A 2 14.27 16.15 4.45
CA THR A 2 13.50 15.92 3.22
C THR A 2 13.32 14.41 3.06
N GLN A 3 12.09 13.90 3.18
CA GLN A 3 11.80 12.50 2.85
C GLN A 3 12.17 12.30 1.38
N HIS A 4 13.30 11.64 1.13
CA HIS A 4 13.72 11.31 -0.22
C HIS A 4 12.62 10.50 -0.90
N GLU A 5 12.37 10.84 -2.16
CA GLU A 5 11.41 10.25 -3.08
C GLU A 5 11.78 8.79 -3.37
N VAL A 6 11.43 7.87 -2.45
CA VAL A 6 11.74 6.44 -2.63
C VAL A 6 10.65 5.80 -3.47
N ARG A 7 10.97 5.53 -4.74
CA ARG A 7 10.21 4.60 -5.56
C ARG A 7 10.78 3.21 -5.34
N TYR A 8 9.94 2.26 -4.94
CA TYR A 8 10.37 0.89 -4.71
C TYR A 8 10.29 0.08 -6.00
N ASP A 9 11.45 -0.38 -6.49
CA ASP A 9 11.56 -1.35 -7.57
C ASP A 9 11.62 -2.79 -7.05
N ALA A 10 11.87 -2.98 -5.75
CA ALA A 10 11.79 -4.27 -5.09
C ALA A 10 11.24 -4.13 -3.66
N LEU A 11 10.51 -5.15 -3.21
CA LEU A 11 10.00 -5.28 -1.86
C LEU A 11 10.16 -6.71 -1.37
N GLU A 12 10.49 -6.85 -0.09
CA GLU A 12 10.27 -8.09 0.64
C GLU A 12 8.82 -8.19 1.07
N VAL A 13 8.23 -9.37 0.87
CA VAL A 13 6.86 -9.70 1.26
C VAL A 13 6.93 -10.66 2.43
N HIS A 14 6.35 -10.23 3.54
CA HIS A 14 6.27 -10.99 4.78
C HIS A 14 4.82 -11.36 5.06
N VAL A 15 4.62 -12.48 5.73
CA VAL A 15 3.30 -12.93 6.19
C VAL A 15 3.34 -13.28 7.66
N ASP A 16 2.26 -13.02 8.37
CA ASP A 16 2.10 -13.46 9.74
C ASP A 16 1.58 -14.90 9.75
N LEU A 17 2.45 -15.85 10.10
CA LEU A 17 2.11 -17.26 10.29
C LEU A 17 2.16 -17.58 11.78
N GLU A 18 1.05 -18.04 12.33
CA GLU A 18 0.90 -18.37 13.75
C GLU A 18 1.31 -17.20 14.66
N GLU A 19 2.51 -17.26 15.25
CA GLU A 19 3.04 -16.25 16.17
C GLU A 19 4.26 -15.49 15.60
N ALA A 20 4.60 -15.70 14.33
CA ALA A 20 5.80 -15.13 13.72
C ALA A 20 5.53 -14.49 12.36
N THR A 21 6.15 -13.33 12.15
CA THR A 21 6.25 -12.72 10.82
C THR A 21 7.39 -13.39 10.04
N VAL A 22 7.06 -14.06 8.94
CA VAL A 22 7.99 -14.84 8.11
C VAL A 22 8.16 -14.19 6.75
N LEU A 23 9.41 -14.13 6.25
CA LEU A 23 9.69 -13.69 4.88
C LEU A 23 9.11 -14.72 3.90
N ALA A 24 8.04 -14.34 3.20
CA ALA A 24 7.40 -15.19 2.21
C ALA A 24 8.15 -15.18 0.88
N GLY A 25 8.69 -14.03 0.48
CA GLY A 25 9.47 -13.90 -0.74
C GLY A 25 9.84 -12.47 -1.11
N ARG A 26 10.40 -12.30 -2.30
CA ARG A 26 10.82 -11.01 -2.86
C ARG A 26 10.06 -10.70 -4.13
N ALA A 27 9.52 -9.49 -4.21
CA ALA A 27 8.85 -8.95 -5.38
C ALA A 27 9.75 -7.92 -6.06
N GLN A 28 9.90 -8.02 -7.38
CA GLN A 28 10.49 -6.99 -8.22
C GLN A 28 9.43 -6.40 -9.15
N PHE A 29 9.38 -5.07 -9.26
CA PHE A 29 8.38 -4.34 -10.01
C PHE A 29 9.00 -3.76 -11.29
N HIS A 30 8.41 -4.12 -12.43
CA HIS A 30 8.85 -3.66 -13.74
C HIS A 30 7.91 -2.58 -14.24
N ARG A 31 8.50 -1.50 -14.77
CA ARG A 31 7.75 -0.32 -15.20
C ARG A 31 8.12 0.11 -16.60
N THR A 32 7.12 0.52 -17.35
CA THR A 32 7.28 1.13 -18.68
C THR A 32 6.58 2.48 -18.68
N ARG A 33 7.28 3.54 -19.12
CA ARG A 33 6.77 4.93 -19.12
C ARG A 33 6.20 5.36 -17.75
N GLY A 34 6.85 4.91 -16.67
CA GLY A 34 6.46 5.26 -15.30
C GLY A 34 5.19 4.59 -14.79
N ARG A 35 4.68 3.54 -15.45
CA ARG A 35 3.57 2.70 -14.98
C ARG A 35 4.04 1.28 -14.73
N LEU A 36 3.51 0.64 -13.69
CA LEU A 36 3.71 -0.78 -13.44
C LEU A 36 3.16 -1.59 -14.62
N THR A 37 4.01 -2.45 -15.18
CA THR A 37 3.64 -3.34 -16.29
C THR A 37 3.69 -4.80 -15.90
N ALA A 38 4.62 -5.17 -15.02
CA ALA A 38 4.76 -6.53 -14.54
C ALA A 38 5.35 -6.57 -13.14
N THR A 39 5.08 -7.67 -12.45
CA THR A 39 5.73 -8.03 -11.19
C THR A 39 6.38 -9.38 -11.37
N THR A 40 7.60 -9.48 -10.89
CA THR A 40 8.32 -10.72 -10.74
C THR A 40 8.34 -11.08 -9.27
N PHE A 41 8.08 -12.33 -8.93
CA PHE A 41 8.06 -12.78 -7.54
C PHE A 41 8.82 -14.08 -7.37
N GLN A 42 9.57 -14.17 -6.29
CA GLN A 42 10.29 -15.38 -5.90
C GLN A 42 10.02 -15.67 -4.43
N TYR A 43 9.45 -16.85 -4.17
CA TYR A 43 9.29 -17.34 -2.79
C TYR A 43 10.64 -17.59 -2.14
N ASP A 44 10.74 -17.28 -0.85
CA ASP A 44 11.90 -17.64 -0.05
C ASP A 44 11.94 -19.14 0.19
N ARG A 45 13.15 -19.73 0.23
CA ARG A 45 13.31 -21.17 0.44
C ARG A 45 12.78 -21.61 1.81
N SER A 46 12.94 -20.77 2.82
CA SER A 46 12.45 -21.07 4.17
C SER A 46 10.92 -21.10 4.21
N TYR A 47 10.27 -20.19 3.47
CA TYR A 47 8.81 -20.18 3.33
C TYR A 47 8.30 -21.42 2.59
N LEU A 48 8.92 -21.79 1.46
CA LEU A 48 8.53 -23.01 0.72
C LEU A 48 8.66 -24.29 1.55
N ALA A 49 9.56 -24.32 2.53
CA ALA A 49 9.75 -25.44 3.44
C ALA A 49 8.83 -25.37 4.68
N HIS A 50 8.09 -24.28 4.88
CA HIS A 50 7.28 -24.07 6.07
C HIS A 50 5.96 -24.88 5.97
N PRO A 51 5.59 -25.68 6.99
CA PRO A 51 4.39 -26.52 6.94
C PRO A 51 3.08 -25.76 6.73
N ALA A 52 3.00 -24.52 7.23
CA ALA A 52 1.85 -23.63 7.07
C ALA A 52 1.92 -22.71 5.83
N ALA A 53 2.87 -22.93 4.92
CA ALA A 53 3.01 -22.10 3.74
C ALA A 53 1.84 -22.26 2.77
N TYR A 54 1.43 -21.15 2.17
CA TYR A 54 0.34 -21.10 1.21
C TYR A 54 0.68 -20.17 0.02
N GLU A 55 -0.05 -20.34 -1.08
CA GLU A 55 0.04 -19.47 -2.26
C GLU A 55 -0.46 -18.06 -1.91
N ILE A 56 0.43 -17.05 -1.92
CA ILE A 56 0.09 -15.66 -1.59
C ILE A 56 -0.95 -15.08 -2.56
N ASP A 57 -0.91 -15.54 -3.80
CA ASP A 57 -1.84 -15.18 -4.86
C ASP A 57 -2.10 -16.44 -5.70
N PRO A 58 -3.33 -16.67 -6.20
CA PRO A 58 -3.63 -17.80 -7.08
C PRO A 58 -2.75 -17.90 -8.34
N ALA A 59 -2.20 -16.78 -8.81
CA ALA A 59 -1.26 -16.71 -9.93
C ALA A 59 0.21 -16.94 -9.51
N LEU A 60 0.51 -16.99 -8.21
CA LEU A 60 1.84 -17.23 -7.64
C LEU A 60 1.88 -18.59 -6.94
N ARG A 61 2.09 -19.64 -7.73
CA ARG A 61 2.09 -21.03 -7.26
C ARG A 61 3.20 -21.26 -6.25
N LEU A 62 2.99 -22.13 -5.27
CA LEU A 62 3.97 -22.40 -4.21
C LEU A 62 5.13 -23.28 -4.71
N VAL A 63 5.95 -22.73 -5.60
CA VAL A 63 7.06 -23.40 -6.28
C VAL A 63 8.34 -22.59 -6.16
N SER A 64 9.47 -23.29 -6.21
CA SER A 64 10.78 -22.65 -6.31
C SER A 64 10.96 -21.97 -7.66
N GLY A 65 11.69 -20.86 -7.65
CA GLY A 65 12.04 -20.13 -8.86
C GLY A 65 11.21 -18.86 -9.03
N THR A 66 11.53 -18.15 -10.09
CA THR A 66 10.99 -16.83 -10.37
C THR A 66 9.70 -16.94 -11.17
N GLN A 67 8.64 -16.30 -10.69
CA GLN A 67 7.32 -16.27 -11.32
C GLN A 67 7.02 -14.86 -11.81
N HIS A 68 6.24 -14.75 -12.88
CA HIS A 68 5.94 -13.48 -13.53
C HIS A 68 4.44 -13.28 -13.64
N THR A 69 3.95 -12.14 -13.17
CA THR A 69 2.55 -11.73 -13.26
C THR A 69 2.43 -10.38 -13.96
N PRO A 70 1.41 -10.17 -14.81
CA PRO A 70 1.13 -8.84 -15.34
C PRO A 70 0.67 -7.91 -14.23
N GLY A 71 1.16 -6.67 -14.21
CA GLY A 71 0.79 -5.67 -13.20
C GLY A 71 1.09 -6.11 -11.76
N LEU A 72 0.25 -5.66 -10.82
CA LEU A 72 0.34 -6.01 -9.40
C LEU A 72 -0.48 -7.29 -9.13
N PRO A 73 0.08 -8.31 -8.45
CA PRO A 73 -0.69 -9.48 -8.03
C PRO A 73 -1.93 -9.11 -7.21
N GLY A 74 -3.01 -9.86 -7.34
CA GLY A 74 -4.27 -9.65 -6.62
C GLY A 74 -4.08 -9.69 -5.09
N GLY A 75 -3.35 -10.68 -4.58
CA GLY A 75 -3.04 -10.77 -3.15
C GLY A 75 -2.28 -9.56 -2.61
N PHE A 76 -1.50 -8.87 -3.46
CA PHE A 76 -0.83 -7.62 -3.06
C PHE A 76 -1.81 -6.45 -3.16
N ALA A 77 -2.65 -6.43 -4.20
CA ALA A 77 -3.68 -5.42 -4.39
C ALA A 77 -4.74 -5.40 -3.28
N ASP A 78 -5.03 -6.55 -2.66
CA ASP A 78 -5.92 -6.65 -1.49
C ASP A 78 -5.36 -5.90 -0.28
N SER A 79 -4.03 -5.77 -0.21
CA SER A 79 -3.32 -4.99 0.81
C SER A 79 -3.12 -3.53 0.42
N ALA A 80 -3.59 -3.11 -0.75
CA ALA A 80 -3.51 -1.74 -1.23
C ALA A 80 -4.70 -0.91 -0.69
N PRO A 81 -4.58 0.42 -0.60
CA PRO A 81 -5.66 1.25 -0.10
C PRO A 81 -6.87 1.21 -1.03
N ASP A 82 -8.05 1.36 -0.41
CA ASP A 82 -9.30 1.57 -1.11
C ASP A 82 -9.34 2.91 -1.88
N ARG A 83 -10.48 3.20 -2.50
CA ARG A 83 -10.65 4.43 -3.29
C ARG A 83 -10.44 5.70 -2.45
N TRP A 84 -10.84 5.70 -1.18
CA TRP A 84 -10.68 6.85 -0.29
C TRP A 84 -9.22 7.03 0.10
N GLY A 85 -8.53 5.96 0.52
CA GLY A 85 -7.10 5.97 0.84
C GLY A 85 -6.24 6.41 -0.34
N ARG A 86 -6.51 5.91 -1.55
CA ARG A 86 -5.83 6.36 -2.78
C ARG A 86 -6.02 7.86 -3.03
N ASN A 87 -7.21 8.41 -2.74
CA ASN A 87 -7.46 9.84 -2.89
C ASN A 87 -6.68 10.67 -1.87
N LEU A 88 -6.54 10.20 -0.63
CA LEU A 88 -5.72 10.85 0.39
C LEU A 88 -4.25 10.89 -0.03
N ILE A 89 -3.69 9.77 -0.49
CA ILE A 89 -2.31 9.70 -0.98
C ILE A 89 -2.10 10.66 -2.17
N LYS A 90 -3.02 10.69 -3.15
CA LYS A 90 -2.98 11.66 -4.27
C LYS A 90 -3.08 13.11 -3.78
N LYS A 91 -3.82 13.38 -2.71
CA LYS A 91 -3.94 14.73 -2.13
C LYS A 91 -2.63 15.14 -1.45
N ARG A 92 -2.00 14.24 -0.68
CA ARG A 92 -0.68 14.44 -0.06
C ARG A 92 0.38 14.77 -1.11
N GLU A 93 0.49 13.96 -2.16
CA GLU A 93 1.45 14.18 -3.25
C GLU A 93 1.24 15.53 -3.95
N ARG A 94 -0.01 15.92 -4.21
CA ARG A 94 -0.30 17.26 -4.76
C ARG A 94 0.03 18.39 -3.79
N GLY A 95 -0.03 18.17 -2.48
CA GLY A 95 0.40 19.13 -1.47
C GLY A 95 1.91 19.32 -1.49
N LEU A 96 2.67 18.22 -1.44
CA LEU A 96 4.13 18.21 -1.49
C LEU A 96 4.65 18.84 -2.79
N ALA A 97 4.09 18.46 -3.94
CA ALA A 97 4.49 19.00 -5.23
C ALA A 97 4.34 20.53 -5.30
N ARG A 98 3.28 21.10 -4.69
CA ARG A 98 3.10 22.55 -4.61
C ARG A 98 4.13 23.22 -3.71
N GLN A 99 4.42 22.64 -2.55
CA GLN A 99 5.44 23.16 -1.63
C GLN A 99 6.82 23.17 -2.28
N GLU A 100 7.13 22.13 -3.05
CA GLU A 100 8.39 21.96 -3.77
C GLU A 100 8.41 22.65 -5.14
N SER A 101 7.35 23.38 -5.52
CA SER A 101 7.20 24.04 -6.83
C SER A 101 7.43 23.13 -8.04
N ARG A 102 7.06 21.85 -7.91
CA ARG A 102 7.15 20.84 -8.97
C ARG A 102 5.78 20.38 -9.44
N ARG A 103 5.75 19.69 -10.58
CA ARG A 103 4.54 18.98 -11.02
C ARG A 103 4.32 17.75 -10.13
N ALA A 104 3.07 17.52 -9.74
CA ALA A 104 2.70 16.30 -9.01
C ALA A 104 3.00 15.05 -9.85
N ARG A 105 3.61 14.05 -9.21
CA ARG A 105 3.93 12.78 -9.83
C ARG A 105 2.66 11.98 -10.07
N GLU A 106 2.67 11.19 -11.13
CA GLU A 106 1.66 10.16 -11.33
C GLU A 106 2.05 8.90 -10.55
N LEU A 107 1.19 8.51 -9.61
CA LEU A 107 1.38 7.35 -8.75
C LEU A 107 0.85 6.09 -9.43
N ASP A 108 1.62 5.01 -9.37
CA ASP A 108 1.20 3.67 -9.80
C ASP A 108 0.72 2.79 -8.62
N ASP A 109 0.34 1.55 -8.90
CA ASP A 109 -0.21 0.65 -7.88
C ASP A 109 0.78 0.28 -6.77
N VAL A 110 2.09 0.26 -7.05
CA VAL A 110 3.12 0.03 -6.01
C VAL A 110 3.27 1.29 -5.16
N ASP A 111 3.20 2.47 -5.76
CA ASP A 111 3.20 3.72 -5.00
C ASP A 111 2.00 3.79 -4.04
N PHE A 112 0.83 3.28 -4.46
CA PHE A 112 -0.33 3.16 -3.56
C PHE A 112 -0.14 2.09 -2.49
N LEU A 113 0.40 0.92 -2.86
CA LEU A 113 0.67 -0.17 -1.92
C LEU A 113 1.61 0.27 -0.80
N THR A 114 2.66 1.03 -1.15
CA THR A 114 3.71 1.50 -0.23
C THR A 114 3.37 2.83 0.45
N GLY A 115 2.38 3.56 -0.07
CA GLY A 115 1.90 4.81 0.51
C GLY A 115 0.97 4.65 1.72
N VAL A 116 0.62 3.41 2.09
CA VAL A 116 -0.14 3.07 3.30
C VAL A 116 0.81 2.57 4.37
N GLY A 117 0.68 3.10 5.58
CA GLY A 117 1.43 2.61 6.73
C GLY A 117 0.99 1.23 7.17
N ASP A 118 1.97 0.40 7.50
CA ASP A 118 1.80 -1.01 7.88
C ASP A 118 0.78 -1.19 9.00
N ILE A 119 0.72 -0.27 9.96
CA ILE A 119 -0.24 -0.28 11.09
C ILE A 119 -1.71 -0.23 10.64
N THR A 120 -1.99 0.37 9.48
CA THR A 120 -3.36 0.47 8.92
C THR A 120 -3.64 -0.47 7.77
N ARG A 121 -2.64 -1.25 7.36
CA ARG A 121 -2.80 -2.19 6.26
C ARG A 121 -3.78 -3.28 6.71
N GLN A 122 -4.88 -3.38 5.98
CA GLN A 122 -5.78 -4.53 6.08
C GLN A 122 -5.22 -5.61 5.15
N GLY A 123 -5.13 -6.85 5.63
CA GLY A 123 -4.54 -7.98 4.89
C GLY A 123 -3.42 -8.68 5.68
N ALA A 124 -3.09 -9.91 5.27
CA ALA A 124 -2.08 -10.74 5.92
C ALA A 124 -0.64 -10.46 5.45
N LEU A 125 -0.47 -9.60 4.44
CA LEU A 125 0.84 -9.31 3.83
C LEU A 125 1.43 -8.03 4.41
N ARG A 126 2.69 -8.11 4.81
CA ARG A 126 3.52 -6.99 5.24
C ARG A 126 4.64 -6.76 4.25
N PHE A 127 5.00 -5.50 4.03
CA PHE A 127 5.98 -5.12 3.02
C PHE A 127 7.15 -4.37 3.65
N ARG A 128 8.35 -4.76 3.26
CA ARG A 128 9.59 -4.09 3.67
C ARG A 128 10.42 -3.75 2.44
N ALA A 129 11.09 -2.59 2.48
CA ALA A 129 12.05 -2.22 1.45
C ALA A 129 13.23 -3.20 1.45
N ASP A 130 13.58 -3.75 0.28
CA ASP A 130 14.67 -4.74 0.14
C ASP A 130 16.07 -4.14 0.42
N ALA A 131 16.17 -2.81 0.55
CA ALA A 131 17.43 -2.09 0.67
C ALA A 131 18.00 -1.99 2.11
N ASP A 132 17.25 -2.35 3.15
CA ASP A 132 17.73 -2.24 4.54
C ASP A 132 17.14 -3.33 5.47
N PRO A 133 17.95 -4.27 5.99
CA PRO A 133 17.52 -5.28 6.95
C PRO A 133 17.02 -4.72 8.30
N ALA A 134 17.38 -3.49 8.63
CA ALA A 134 16.91 -2.75 9.81
C ALA A 134 15.73 -1.82 9.48
N ALA A 135 15.24 -1.79 8.24
CA ALA A 135 14.03 -1.05 7.91
C ALA A 135 12.84 -1.62 8.68
N VAL A 136 12.15 -0.74 9.39
CA VAL A 136 10.80 -0.99 9.89
C VAL A 136 9.92 -1.35 8.69
N PHE A 137 8.89 -2.18 8.88
CA PHE A 137 7.83 -2.32 7.89
C PHE A 137 7.36 -0.94 7.42
N LEU A 138 6.94 -0.83 6.16
CA LEU A 138 6.60 0.46 5.55
C LEU A 138 5.50 1.18 6.34
N ASP A 139 5.89 2.04 7.28
CA ASP A 139 5.04 2.92 8.08
C ASP A 139 5.48 4.37 7.85
N PRO A 140 5.04 5.01 6.75
CA PRO A 140 5.35 6.40 6.49
C PRO A 140 4.53 7.25 7.48
N ASP A 141 5.14 7.51 8.64
CA ASP A 141 4.72 8.48 9.66
C ASP A 141 3.26 8.38 10.07
N HIS A 142 2.86 7.34 10.84
CA HIS A 142 1.73 7.40 11.78
C HIS A 142 0.51 8.21 11.28
N ALA A 143 0.14 8.03 10.00
CA ALA A 143 -0.82 8.91 9.33
C ALA A 143 -2.27 8.63 9.78
N VAL A 144 -2.41 7.71 10.73
CA VAL A 144 -3.61 7.46 11.51
C VAL A 144 -3.66 8.49 12.63
N PRO A 145 -4.66 9.38 12.63
CA PRO A 145 -4.89 10.22 13.77
C PRO A 145 -5.17 9.31 14.98
N ARG A 146 -4.40 9.50 16.06
CA ARG A 146 -4.65 8.78 17.32
C ARG A 146 -6.05 9.10 17.83
N LEU A 147 -6.64 8.20 18.63
CA LEU A 147 -7.97 8.40 19.24
C LEU A 147 -8.13 9.74 19.98
N ILE A 148 -7.04 10.30 20.51
CA ILE A 148 -7.05 11.63 21.16
C ILE A 148 -7.42 12.77 20.21
N HIS A 149 -7.29 12.58 18.88
CA HIS A 149 -7.70 13.53 17.85
C HIS A 149 -9.15 13.33 17.39
N LEU A 150 -9.91 12.40 17.99
CA LEU A 150 -11.29 12.11 17.58
C LEU A 150 -12.20 13.37 17.62
N PRO A 151 -12.12 14.26 18.63
CA PRO A 151 -12.92 15.48 18.62
C PRO A 151 -12.58 16.41 17.44
N GLU A 152 -11.30 16.56 17.09
CA GLU A 152 -10.85 17.36 15.95
C GLU A 152 -11.30 16.73 14.62
N LEU A 153 -11.26 15.39 14.52
CA LEU A 153 -11.75 14.66 13.35
C LEU A 153 -13.26 14.78 13.16
N LEU A 154 -14.04 14.64 14.24
CA LEU A 154 -15.49 14.81 14.19
C LEU A 154 -15.84 16.24 13.77
N HIS A 155 -15.15 17.23 14.32
CA HIS A 155 -15.34 18.63 13.93
C HIS A 155 -14.99 18.90 12.47
N ALA A 156 -13.87 18.35 11.99
CA ALA A 156 -13.47 18.46 10.59
C ALA A 156 -14.44 17.73 9.63
N ALA A 157 -15.04 16.62 10.07
CA ALA A 157 -16.04 15.88 9.31
C ALA A 157 -17.37 16.66 9.23
N ASP A 158 -17.86 17.18 10.36
CA ASP A 158 -19.09 17.97 10.44
C ASP A 158 -19.01 19.23 9.57
N THR A 159 -17.86 19.90 9.55
CA THR A 159 -17.63 21.10 8.74
C THR A 159 -17.45 20.79 7.25
N ALA A 160 -17.12 19.55 6.88
CA ALA A 160 -16.94 19.13 5.49
C ALA A 160 -18.23 18.65 4.81
N GLN A 161 -19.34 18.51 5.54
CA GLN A 161 -20.61 18.07 5.00
C GLN A 161 -21.30 19.23 4.25
N PRO A 162 -21.47 19.15 2.91
CA PRO A 162 -22.27 20.16 2.23
C PRO A 162 -23.73 20.02 2.68
N GLU A 163 -24.35 21.14 3.06
CA GLU A 163 -25.79 21.18 3.33
C GLU A 163 -26.54 20.69 2.09
N ILE A 164 -27.13 19.50 2.16
CA ILE A 164 -28.04 19.02 1.13
C ILE A 164 -29.32 19.86 1.29
N PRO A 165 -29.69 20.71 0.31
CA PRO A 165 -30.93 21.46 0.42
C PRO A 165 -32.07 20.45 0.43
N ALA A 166 -32.95 20.54 1.41
CA ALA A 166 -34.16 19.71 1.49
C ALA A 166 -34.98 19.90 0.21
N MET A 167 -34.88 18.94 -0.71
CA MET A 167 -35.67 18.93 -1.93
C MET A 167 -37.14 18.75 -1.54
N ALA A 168 -37.91 19.82 -1.71
CA ALA A 168 -39.34 19.86 -1.48
C ALA A 168 -40.04 18.73 -2.28
N ALA A 169 -40.70 17.84 -1.55
CA ALA A 169 -41.56 16.82 -2.10
C ALA A 169 -42.85 17.48 -2.64
N THR A 170 -42.90 17.79 -3.93
CA THR A 170 -44.16 18.02 -4.63
C THR A 170 -44.76 16.65 -4.94
N LYS A 171 -45.76 16.24 -4.15
CA LYS A 171 -46.65 15.13 -4.48
C LYS A 171 -47.51 15.54 -5.70
N GLN A 172 -47.55 14.68 -6.71
CA GLN A 172 -48.62 14.60 -7.72
C GLN A 172 -49.55 13.46 -7.34
#